data_AF-A0A2V9I6V0-F1
#
_entry.id   AF-A0A2V9I6V0-F1
#
_cell.length_a   1.000
_cell.length_b   1.000
_cell.length_c   1.000
_cell.angle_alpha   90.00
_cell.angle_beta   90.00
_cell.angle_gamma   90.00
#
_symmetry.space_group_name_H-M   'P 1'
#
loop_
_entity.id
_entity.type
_entity.pdbx_description
1 polymer ?
#
loop_
_entity_poly.entity_id
_entity_poly.type
_entity_poly.pdbx_seq_one_letter_code
_entity_poly.pdbx_strand_id
1 'polypeptide(L)'
;MAGPYEDHPLGPLGGQSSQIGQVLHGRDARARTGGNMAAKRISKPESLLAALGIIGMEPIEPVILGALIGGEPLLLVGPHGTGKSYLLTRISAALGLELRHYNASLLNYDDLVGYPLPNGRGGLEFIQTPASIWGANAVFIDEISRCRPDLQNKLFP
;
A
#
# COMPACT_ATOMS: atom_id res chain seq x y z
N MET A 1 18.76 -42.72 -25.95
CA MET A 1 19.22 -43.53 -24.81
C MET A 1 20.74 -43.70 -24.97
N ALA A 2 21.49 -43.21 -23.98
CA ALA A 2 22.92 -43.43 -23.63
C ALA A 2 24.01 -43.53 -24.73
N GLY A 3 25.04 -42.67 -24.61
CA GLY A 3 26.31 -42.76 -25.35
C GLY A 3 27.23 -43.87 -24.82
N PRO A 4 28.49 -43.91 -25.29
CA PRO A 4 29.59 -43.91 -24.32
C PRO A 4 30.86 -43.20 -24.82
N TYR A 5 31.48 -42.41 -23.95
CA TYR A 5 32.90 -42.08 -24.00
C TYR A 5 33.54 -42.77 -22.80
N GLU A 6 34.41 -43.74 -23.04
CA GLU A 6 35.34 -44.29 -22.04
C GLU A 6 36.77 -44.10 -22.53
N ASP A 7 37.53 -43.40 -21.68
CA ASP A 7 38.93 -43.58 -21.27
C ASP A 7 39.98 -44.15 -22.24
N HIS A 8 41.12 -43.44 -22.32
CA HIS A 8 42.40 -44.03 -21.89
C HIS A 8 43.49 -42.96 -21.60
N PRO A 9 44.49 -43.29 -20.75
CA PRO A 9 45.29 -42.35 -19.94
C PRO A 9 46.69 -42.10 -20.53
N LEU A 10 47.38 -41.02 -20.12
CA LEU A 10 48.85 -40.97 -20.08
C LEU A 10 49.36 -40.01 -18.98
N GLY A 11 50.31 -40.52 -18.19
CA GLY A 11 51.00 -39.85 -17.09
C GLY A 11 52.22 -38.99 -17.50
N PRO A 12 53.12 -38.67 -16.56
CA PRO A 12 53.82 -37.37 -16.50
C PRO A 12 55.30 -37.40 -16.94
N LEU A 13 55.82 -36.26 -17.39
CA LEU A 13 57.25 -35.91 -17.56
C LEU A 13 57.34 -34.37 -17.40
N GLY A 14 58.22 -33.70 -16.64
CA GLY A 14 59.53 -34.04 -16.10
C GLY A 14 60.60 -33.08 -16.64
N GLY A 15 61.08 -32.14 -15.80
CA GLY A 15 62.33 -31.35 -15.99
C GLY A 15 62.22 -30.09 -16.89
N GLN A 16 63.00 -29.01 -16.74
CA GLN A 16 64.14 -28.68 -15.89
C GLN A 16 64.29 -27.15 -15.74
N SER A 17 64.86 -26.72 -14.60
CA SER A 17 65.88 -25.67 -14.41
C SER A 17 65.71 -24.25 -15.01
N SER A 18 65.56 -23.26 -14.12
CA SER A 18 66.29 -21.97 -14.23
C SER A 18 66.43 -21.27 -12.86
N GLN A 19 67.64 -21.45 -12.33
CA GLN A 19 68.45 -20.59 -11.48
C GLN A 19 68.11 -19.08 -11.28
N ILE A 20 68.19 -18.69 -9.99
CA ILE A 20 68.88 -17.51 -9.38
C ILE A 20 68.16 -16.14 -9.25
N GLY A 21 68.00 -15.74 -7.96
CA GLY A 21 68.11 -14.37 -7.42
C GLY A 21 66.87 -13.47 -7.61
N GLN A 22 66.27 -12.83 -6.60
CA GLN A 22 66.88 -12.13 -5.49
C GLN A 22 65.99 -12.10 -4.24
N VAL A 23 66.67 -11.97 -3.11
CA VAL A 23 66.19 -11.89 -1.74
C VAL A 23 65.63 -10.51 -1.46
N LEU A 24 64.40 -10.43 -0.92
CA LEU A 24 64.01 -9.32 -0.04
C LEU A 24 63.40 -9.88 1.24
N HIS A 25 64.13 -9.66 2.33
CA HIS A 25 63.71 -9.88 3.70
C HIS A 25 62.59 -8.91 4.09
N GLY A 26 61.55 -9.44 4.73
CA GLY A 26 60.53 -8.67 5.41
C GLY A 26 59.56 -9.61 6.13
N ARG A 27 59.97 -10.10 7.31
CA ARG A 27 59.08 -10.77 8.26
C ARG A 27 58.27 -9.71 9.01
N ASP A 28 57.05 -10.10 9.37
CA ASP A 28 56.24 -9.72 10.56
C ASP A 28 54.80 -9.44 10.13
N ALA A 29 53.87 -10.39 10.29
CA ALA A 29 53.18 -10.81 11.51
C ALA A 29 51.76 -10.21 11.53
N ARG A 30 50.80 -11.07 11.90
CA ARG A 30 49.35 -10.88 11.82
C ARG A 30 48.84 -9.82 12.80
N ALA A 31 47.91 -8.97 12.35
CA ALA A 31 46.85 -8.35 13.14
C ALA A 31 45.64 -8.13 12.21
N ARG A 32 44.68 -9.04 12.14
CA ARG A 32 43.38 -9.02 12.85
C ARG A 32 42.62 -7.68 12.75
N THR A 33 41.43 -7.79 12.14
CA THR A 33 40.21 -7.02 12.41
C THR A 33 40.04 -5.67 11.70
N GLY A 34 39.83 -5.71 10.38
CA GLY A 34 39.06 -4.68 9.68
C GLY A 34 37.60 -5.14 9.60
N GLY A 35 36.78 -4.68 10.56
CA GLY A 35 35.37 -5.02 10.64
C GLY A 35 34.64 -4.72 9.33
N ASN A 36 33.95 -5.74 8.82
CA ASN A 36 33.03 -5.61 7.70
C ASN A 36 31.87 -4.74 8.18
N MET A 37 31.98 -3.41 8.04
CA MET A 37 30.84 -2.50 8.16
C MET A 37 29.92 -2.78 6.97
N ALA A 38 29.20 -3.89 7.05
CA ALA A 38 28.01 -4.11 6.27
C ALA A 38 27.10 -2.93 6.60
N ALA A 39 27.01 -1.98 5.68
CA ALA A 39 26.10 -0.86 5.77
C ALA A 39 24.75 -1.43 6.21
N LYS A 40 24.32 -1.06 7.43
CA LYS A 40 23.03 -1.48 7.98
C LYS A 40 22.00 -1.04 6.96
N ARG A 41 21.49 -1.97 6.16
CA ARG A 41 20.38 -1.70 5.24
C ARG A 41 19.29 -1.12 6.11
N ILE A 42 19.01 0.17 5.94
CA ILE A 42 17.80 0.76 6.47
C ILE A 42 16.70 -0.01 5.76
N SER A 43 16.09 -0.96 6.45
CA SER A 43 14.94 -1.70 5.93
C SER A 43 13.90 -0.66 5.55
N LYS A 44 13.36 -0.75 4.34
CA LYS A 44 12.26 0.10 3.89
C LYS A 44 11.19 0.04 5.00
N PRO A 45 10.65 1.18 5.46
CA PRO A 45 9.58 1.14 6.46
C PRO A 45 8.49 0.18 5.97
N GLU A 46 8.04 -0.69 6.86
CA GLU A 46 6.94 -1.60 6.54
C GLU A 46 5.74 -0.76 6.12
N SER A 47 5.13 -1.12 4.99
CA SER A 47 3.91 -0.48 4.52
C SER A 47 2.79 -0.81 5.50
N LEU A 48 2.18 0.23 6.10
CA LEU A 48 1.02 0.10 6.97
C LEU A 48 -0.15 -0.45 6.16
N LEU A 49 -0.32 -0.01 4.92
CA LEU A 49 -1.34 -0.57 4.02
C LEU A 49 -1.11 -2.06 3.77
N ALA A 50 0.14 -2.48 3.53
CA ALA A 50 0.46 -3.89 3.36
C ALA A 50 0.19 -4.70 4.64
N ALA A 51 0.48 -4.15 5.82
CA ALA A 51 0.14 -4.76 7.12
C ALA A 51 -1.38 -4.92 7.30
N LEU A 52 -2.18 -4.03 6.71
CA LEU A 52 -3.64 -4.14 6.61
C LEU A 52 -4.09 -5.07 5.46
N GLY A 53 -3.19 -5.79 4.80
CA GLY A 53 -3.53 -6.68 3.68
C GLY A 53 -3.98 -5.94 2.41
N ILE A 54 -3.61 -4.66 2.27
CA ILE A 54 -3.79 -3.85 1.07
C ILE A 54 -2.46 -3.81 0.33
N ILE A 55 -2.34 -4.62 -0.71
CA ILE A 55 -1.08 -4.85 -1.44
C ILE A 55 -1.04 -4.01 -2.72
N GLY A 56 0.13 -3.49 -3.09
CA GLY A 56 0.32 -2.79 -4.37
C GLY A 56 -0.07 -1.31 -4.36
N MET A 57 -0.36 -0.74 -3.18
CA MET A 57 -0.72 0.67 -2.99
C MET A 57 0.41 1.49 -2.37
N GLU A 58 1.62 0.92 -2.23
CA GLU A 58 2.78 1.57 -1.62
C GLU A 58 3.12 2.94 -2.24
N PRO A 59 2.97 3.17 -3.57
CA PRO A 59 3.24 4.49 -4.15
C PRO A 59 2.29 5.60 -3.69
N ILE A 60 1.05 5.27 -3.33
CA ILE A 60 0.03 6.24 -2.93
C ILE A 60 -0.21 6.28 -1.41
N GLU A 61 0.39 5.34 -0.67
CA GLU A 61 0.28 5.23 0.78
C GLU A 61 0.57 6.54 1.53
N PRO A 62 1.65 7.31 1.24
CA PRO A 62 1.91 8.56 1.95
C PRO A 62 0.78 9.59 1.78
N VAL A 63 0.15 9.65 0.62
CA VAL A 63 -0.96 10.57 0.34
C VAL A 63 -2.21 10.14 1.10
N ILE A 64 -2.50 8.84 1.13
CA ILE A 64 -3.61 8.29 1.90
C ILE A 64 -3.41 8.59 3.38
N LEU A 65 -2.23 8.31 3.93
CA LEU A 65 -1.93 8.58 5.34
C LEU A 65 -1.99 10.08 5.67
N GLY A 66 -1.45 10.93 4.80
CA GLY A 66 -1.53 12.39 4.97
C GLY A 66 -2.96 12.90 5.05
N ALA A 67 -3.84 12.42 4.15
CA ALA A 67 -5.24 12.79 4.16
C ALA A 67 -5.98 12.26 5.39
N LEU A 68 -5.73 11.02 5.81
CA LEU A 68 -6.33 10.44 7.02
C LEU A 68 -5.92 11.20 8.28
N ILE A 69 -4.65 11.61 8.40
CA ILE A 69 -4.15 12.39 9.53
C ILE A 69 -4.75 13.80 9.53
N GLY A 70 -4.87 14.43 8.35
CA GLY A 70 -5.43 15.77 8.20
C GLY A 70 -6.97 15.81 8.25
N GLY A 71 -7.65 14.67 8.14
CA GLY A 71 -9.10 14.64 7.93
C GLY A 71 -9.53 15.20 6.56
N GLU A 72 -8.61 15.23 5.60
CA GLU A 72 -8.84 15.78 4.26
C GLU A 72 -9.61 14.79 3.37
N PRO A 73 -10.49 15.26 2.48
CA PRO A 73 -11.21 14.39 1.55
C PRO A 73 -10.26 13.75 0.52
N LEU A 74 -10.50 12.47 0.21
CA LEU A 74 -9.74 11.70 -0.77
C LEU A 74 -10.57 11.45 -2.05
N LEU A 75 -10.03 11.86 -3.20
CA LEU A 75 -10.55 11.47 -4.51
C LEU A 75 -9.66 10.40 -5.14
N LEU A 76 -10.17 9.18 -5.22
CA LEU A 76 -9.47 8.04 -5.83
C LEU A 76 -9.95 7.82 -7.26
N VAL A 77 -9.07 8.08 -8.24
CA VAL A 77 -9.36 7.87 -9.67
C VAL A 77 -8.59 6.66 -10.19
N GLY A 78 -9.29 5.75 -10.84
CA GLY A 78 -8.67 4.61 -11.52
C GLY A 78 -9.72 3.64 -12.07
N PRO A 79 -9.33 2.70 -12.95
CA PRO A 79 -10.23 1.70 -13.51
C PRO A 79 -11.04 0.93 -12.45
N HIS A 80 -12.17 0.33 -12.86
CA HIS A 80 -12.89 -0.59 -12.00
C HIS A 80 -11.99 -1.80 -11.64
N GLY A 81 -12.17 -2.35 -10.44
CA GLY A 81 -11.37 -3.49 -9.97
C GLY A 81 -9.98 -3.15 -9.42
N THR A 82 -9.57 -1.88 -9.35
CA THR A 82 -8.28 -1.48 -8.75
C THR A 82 -8.24 -1.52 -7.21
N GLY A 83 -9.29 -2.02 -6.55
CA GLY A 83 -9.30 -2.16 -5.09
C GLY A 83 -9.60 -0.88 -4.30
N LYS A 84 -10.14 0.18 -4.91
CA LYS A 84 -10.53 1.43 -4.21
C LYS A 84 -11.50 1.19 -3.05
N SER A 85 -12.61 0.49 -3.31
CA SER A 85 -13.62 0.17 -2.29
C SER A 85 -13.02 -0.74 -1.21
N TYR A 86 -12.15 -1.67 -1.58
CA TYR A 86 -11.43 -2.53 -0.64
C TYR A 86 -10.46 -1.74 0.25
N LEU A 87 -9.68 -0.82 -0.31
CA LEU A 87 -8.79 0.09 0.42
C LEU A 87 -9.56 0.87 1.49
N LEU A 88 -10.64 1.55 1.11
CA LEU A 88 -11.41 2.41 2.03
C LEU A 88 -12.14 1.62 3.11
N THR A 89 -12.74 0.47 2.76
CA THR A 89 -13.43 -0.40 3.73
C THR A 89 -12.45 -1.03 4.72
N ARG A 90 -11.28 -1.49 4.27
CA ARG A 90 -10.24 -2.06 5.14
C ARG A 90 -9.63 -1.02 6.08
N ILE A 91 -9.37 0.20 5.60
CA ILE A 91 -8.90 1.30 6.45
C ILE A 91 -9.96 1.65 7.50
N SER A 92 -11.21 1.82 7.09
CA SER A 92 -12.30 2.16 8.00
C SER A 92 -12.48 1.10 9.09
N ALA A 93 -12.43 -0.18 8.71
CA ALA A 93 -12.50 -1.29 9.65
C ALA A 93 -11.30 -1.31 10.63
N ALA A 94 -10.08 -1.07 10.12
CA ALA A 94 -8.87 -1.03 10.95
C ALA A 94 -8.89 0.12 11.97
N LEU A 95 -9.52 1.24 11.61
CA LEU A 95 -9.67 2.42 12.46
C LEU A 95 -10.94 2.38 13.34
N GLY A 96 -11.81 1.38 13.18
CA GLY A 96 -13.08 1.28 13.90
C GLY A 96 -14.08 2.40 13.56
N LEU A 97 -14.02 2.93 12.34
CA LEU A 97 -14.88 4.03 11.88
C LEU A 97 -16.26 3.52 11.48
N GLU A 98 -17.30 4.23 11.88
CA GLU A 98 -18.63 4.04 11.31
C GLU A 98 -18.68 4.55 9.86
N LEU A 99 -18.47 3.64 8.92
CA LEU A 99 -18.46 3.92 7.48
C LEU A 99 -19.88 3.87 6.90
N ARG A 100 -20.30 4.96 6.23
CA ARG A 100 -21.41 4.91 5.27
C ARG A 100 -20.87 4.85 3.84
N HIS A 101 -21.43 3.96 3.04
CA HIS A 101 -21.05 3.76 1.65
C HIS A 101 -22.25 4.03 0.74
N TYR A 102 -22.08 4.94 -0.20
CA TYR A 102 -23.09 5.36 -1.16
C TYR A 102 -22.60 5.13 -2.59
N ASN A 103 -23.47 4.63 -3.47
CA ASN A 103 -23.25 4.73 -4.91
C ASN A 103 -23.87 6.04 -5.40
N ALA A 104 -23.04 6.97 -5.87
CA ALA A 104 -23.48 8.30 -6.30
C ALA A 104 -24.43 8.29 -7.51
N SER A 105 -24.41 7.22 -8.32
CA SER A 105 -25.31 7.09 -9.47
C SER A 105 -26.76 6.80 -9.09
N LEU A 106 -26.98 6.26 -7.88
CA LEU A 106 -28.30 5.87 -7.35
C LEU A 106 -28.73 6.73 -6.15
N LEU A 107 -27.82 7.54 -5.62
CA LEU A 107 -28.03 8.31 -4.40
C LEU A 107 -29.14 9.36 -4.61
N ASN A 108 -30.06 9.45 -3.65
CA ASN A 108 -31.01 10.54 -3.52
C ASN A 108 -30.69 11.39 -2.29
N TYR A 109 -31.24 12.61 -2.24
CA TYR A 109 -31.02 13.49 -1.09
C TYR A 109 -31.57 12.90 0.21
N ASP A 110 -32.75 12.27 0.15
CA ASP A 110 -33.40 11.67 1.31
C ASP A 110 -32.61 10.48 1.88
N ASP A 111 -31.79 9.81 1.06
CA ASP A 111 -30.89 8.75 1.53
C ASP A 111 -29.80 9.31 2.47
N LEU A 112 -29.38 10.56 2.25
CA LEU A 112 -28.39 11.24 3.08
C LEU A 112 -29.03 11.81 4.35
N VAL A 113 -30.08 12.61 4.20
CA VAL A 113 -30.61 13.40 5.33
C VAL A 113 -31.76 12.72 6.08
N GLY A 114 -32.44 11.75 5.47
CA GLY A 114 -33.66 11.14 5.98
C GLY A 114 -34.93 11.83 5.44
N TYR A 115 -36.09 11.39 5.93
CA TYR A 115 -37.38 11.90 5.46
C TYR A 115 -37.90 13.03 6.36
N PRO A 116 -38.27 14.20 5.83
CA PRO A 116 -38.80 15.29 6.63
C PRO A 116 -40.24 15.00 7.04
N LEU A 117 -40.50 14.94 8.34
CA LEU A 117 -41.84 14.84 8.93
C LEU A 117 -42.17 16.10 9.75
N PRO A 118 -43.45 16.53 9.78
CA PRO A 118 -43.88 17.57 10.69
C PRO A 118 -43.70 17.15 12.15
N ASN A 119 -43.09 18.01 12.96
CA ASN A 119 -42.86 17.73 14.38
C ASN A 119 -44.03 18.13 15.30
N GLY A 120 -45.16 18.55 14.72
CA GLY A 120 -46.35 19.02 15.46
C GLY A 120 -46.19 20.39 16.15
N ARG A 121 -45.03 21.04 16.05
CA ARG A 121 -44.71 22.35 16.66
C ARG A 121 -44.40 23.43 15.61
N GLY A 122 -44.84 23.24 14.38
CA GLY A 122 -44.59 24.15 13.27
C GLY A 122 -43.19 24.03 12.64
N GLY A 123 -42.46 22.95 12.92
CA GLY A 123 -41.17 22.65 12.31
C GLY A 123 -41.11 21.28 11.65
N LEU A 124 -39.97 20.97 11.05
CA LEU A 124 -39.64 19.68 10.45
C LEU A 124 -38.65 18.92 11.32
N GLU A 125 -38.81 17.61 11.38
CA GLU A 125 -37.84 16.66 11.92
C GLU A 125 -37.48 15.66 10.83
N PHE A 126 -36.18 15.40 10.64
CA PHE A 126 -35.72 14.43 9.65
C PHE A 126 -35.61 13.06 10.30
N ILE A 127 -36.49 12.14 9.90
CA ILE A 127 -36.45 10.77 10.35
C ILE A 127 -35.32 10.06 9.62
N GLN A 128 -34.29 9.71 10.40
CA GLN A 128 -33.10 9.05 9.92
C GLN A 128 -33.41 7.59 9.54
N THR A 129 -32.76 7.11 8.49
CA THR A 129 -32.71 5.70 8.13
C THR A 129 -31.33 5.15 8.49
N PRO A 130 -31.13 3.81 8.52
CA PRO A 130 -29.80 3.23 8.68
C PRO A 130 -28.80 3.68 7.61
N ALA A 131 -29.28 4.12 6.44
CA ALA A 131 -28.46 4.66 5.37
C ALA A 131 -28.15 6.15 5.53
N SER A 132 -28.82 6.87 6.43
CA SER A 132 -28.60 8.30 6.62
C SER A 132 -27.16 8.60 7.08
N ILE A 133 -26.67 9.76 6.66
CA ILE A 133 -25.27 10.17 6.86
C ILE A 133 -24.97 10.48 8.33
N TRP A 134 -25.99 10.78 9.12
CA TRP A 134 -25.86 11.17 10.52
C TRP A 134 -25.15 10.10 11.35
N GLY A 135 -24.12 10.50 12.10
CA GLY A 135 -23.29 9.58 12.90
C GLY A 135 -22.09 8.98 12.16
N ALA A 136 -21.91 9.27 10.87
CA ALA A 136 -20.73 8.82 10.12
C ALA A 136 -19.42 9.32 10.73
N ASN A 137 -18.44 8.43 10.84
CA ASN A 137 -17.05 8.85 11.00
C ASN A 137 -16.30 8.86 9.66
N ALA A 138 -16.77 8.06 8.69
CA ALA A 138 -16.27 8.05 7.33
C ALA A 138 -17.42 7.90 6.33
N VAL A 139 -17.31 8.59 5.20
CA VAL A 139 -18.27 8.52 4.10
C VAL A 139 -17.52 8.18 2.83
N PHE A 140 -17.89 7.06 2.20
CA PHE A 140 -17.38 6.66 0.90
C PHE A 140 -18.47 6.84 -0.15
N ILE A 141 -18.20 7.67 -1.16
CA ILE A 141 -19.08 7.91 -2.29
C ILE A 141 -18.44 7.30 -3.53
N ASP A 142 -18.95 6.15 -3.99
CA ASP A 142 -18.47 5.48 -5.20
C ASP A 142 -19.16 6.04 -6.44
N GLU A 143 -18.50 5.90 -7.59
CA GLU A 143 -19.00 6.33 -8.90
C GLU A 143 -19.41 7.81 -8.96
N ILE A 144 -18.72 8.69 -8.23
CA ILE A 144 -19.01 10.14 -8.18
C ILE A 144 -19.09 10.81 -9.56
N SER A 145 -18.33 10.30 -10.55
CA SER A 145 -18.36 10.77 -11.93
C SER A 145 -19.67 10.47 -12.66
N ARG A 146 -20.49 9.54 -12.16
CA ARG A 146 -21.83 9.19 -12.65
C ARG A 146 -22.94 9.85 -11.83
N CYS A 147 -22.59 10.69 -10.85
CA CYS A 147 -23.57 11.39 -10.02
C CYS A 147 -24.41 12.33 -10.87
N ARG A 148 -25.69 12.48 -10.51
CA ARG A 148 -26.56 13.46 -11.15
C ARG A 148 -26.09 14.88 -10.80
N PRO A 149 -26.00 15.82 -11.76
CA PRO A 149 -25.47 17.16 -11.50
C PRO A 149 -26.19 17.93 -10.38
N ASP A 150 -27.50 17.73 -10.22
CA ASP A 150 -28.31 18.37 -9.18
C ASP A 150 -27.95 17.92 -7.77
N LEU A 151 -27.46 16.69 -7.61
CA LEU A 151 -26.99 16.16 -6.34
C LEU A 151 -25.50 16.40 -6.13
N GLN A 152 -24.69 16.36 -7.19
CA GLN A 152 -23.25 16.57 -7.12
C GLN A 152 -22.87 17.90 -6.46
N ASN A 153 -23.60 18.98 -6.78
CA ASN A 153 -23.40 20.31 -6.18
C ASN A 153 -23.70 20.36 -4.67
N LYS A 154 -24.39 19.36 -4.12
CA LYS A 154 -24.73 19.27 -2.69
C LYS A 154 -23.72 18.44 -1.90
N LEU A 155 -22.85 17.68 -2.57
CA LEU A 155 -21.87 16.80 -1.95
C LEU A 155 -20.56 17.51 -1.58
N PHE A 156 -20.29 18.66 -2.18
CA PHE A 156 -19.08 19.46 -1.95
C PHE A 156 -19.49 20.82 -1.39
N PRO A 157 -19.36 21.06 -0.06
CA PRO A 157 -19.59 22.36 0.54
C PRO A 157 -18.50 23.38 0.18
#